data_AF-A0A9E5GDL0-F1
#
_entry.id   AF-A0A9E5GDL0-F1
#
_cell.length_a   1.000
_cell.length_b   1.000
_cell.length_c   1.000
_cell.angle_alpha   90.00
_cell.angle_beta   90.00
_cell.angle_gamma   90.00
#
_symmetry.space_group_name_H-M   'P 1'
#
loop_
_entity.id
_entity.type
_entity.pdbx_description
1 polymer ?
#
loop_
_entity_poly.entity_id
_entity_poly.type
_entity_poly.pdbx_seq_one_letter_code
_entity_poly.pdbx_strand_id
1 'polypeptide(L)'
;LLWSLKTILVRKVVLLVLALLINHFLIDQILGMESIYRYALLVMFLTPPPYVITIYMRANDTQNADYVDNTLSLDTLVSILMVMLATSLYV
;
A
#
# COMPACT_ATOMS: atom_id res chain seq x y z
N LEU A 1 10.57 13.53 -7.51
CA LEU A 1 10.70 12.15 -8.01
C LEU A 1 11.52 11.23 -7.08
N LEU A 2 12.82 11.48 -6.84
CA LEU A 2 13.64 10.65 -5.94
C LEU A 2 13.10 10.55 -4.49
N TRP A 3 12.59 11.67 -3.95
CA TRP A 3 11.95 11.71 -2.63
C TRP A 3 10.63 10.91 -2.60
N SER A 4 9.80 11.05 -3.64
CA SER A 4 8.54 10.32 -3.80
C SER A 4 8.76 8.81 -3.82
N LEU A 5 9.79 8.36 -4.55
CA LEU A 5 10.15 6.95 -4.65
C LEU A 5 10.64 6.38 -3.31
N LYS A 6 11.43 7.15 -2.55
CA LYS A 6 11.82 6.76 -1.18
C LYS A 6 10.61 6.66 -0.25
N THR A 7 9.67 7.60 -0.32
CA THR A 7 8.44 7.54 0.49
C THR A 7 7.59 6.31 0.15
N ILE A 8 7.43 6.00 -1.14
CA ILE A 8 6.72 4.81 -1.61
C ILE A 8 7.41 3.55 -1.09
N LEU A 9 8.73 3.45 -1.23
CA LEU A 9 9.50 2.28 -0.80
C LEU A 9 9.36 2.05 0.71
N VAL A 10 9.57 3.09 1.52
CA VAL A 10 9.41 3.01 2.98
C VAL A 10 7.98 2.60 3.34
N ARG A 11 6.97 3.20 2.70
CA ARG A 11 5.56 2.88 2.96
C ARG A 11 5.25 1.41 2.63
N LYS A 12 5.66 0.93 1.46
CA LYS A 12 5.40 -0.46 1.05
C LYS A 12 6.11 -1.46 1.96
N VAL A 13 7.35 -1.19 2.37
CA VAL A 13 8.07 -2.04 3.33
C VAL A 13 7.35 -2.08 4.68
N VAL A 14 6.96 -0.92 5.23
CA VAL A 14 6.24 -0.85 6.50
C VAL A 14 4.90 -1.58 6.44
N LEU A 15 4.13 -1.35 5.37
CA LEU A 15 2.83 -2.02 5.17
C LEU A 15 2.99 -3.53 5.02
N LEU A 16 4.00 -4.00 4.28
CA LEU A 16 4.24 -5.44 4.09
C LEU A 16 4.64 -6.11 5.40
N VAL A 17 5.53 -5.50 6.18
CA VAL A 17 5.90 -6.01 7.52
C VAL A 17 4.69 -6.06 8.45
N LEU A 18 3.88 -4.99 8.48
CA LEU A 18 2.65 -4.96 9.27
C LEU A 18 1.65 -6.02 8.81
N ALA A 19 1.46 -6.21 7.50
CA ALA A 19 0.55 -7.21 6.96
C ALA A 19 0.95 -8.62 7.39
N LEU A 20 2.25 -8.95 7.35
CA LEU A 20 2.76 -10.24 7.80
C LEU A 20 2.59 -10.44 9.32
N LEU A 21 2.88 -9.42 10.12
CA LEU A 21 2.68 -9.46 11.57
C LEU A 21 1.20 -9.64 11.93
N ILE A 22 0.30 -8.88 11.31
CA ILE A 22 -1.14 -8.98 11.53
C ILE A 22 -1.66 -10.35 11.07
N ASN A 23 -1.20 -10.85 9.92
CA ASN A 23 -1.59 -12.17 9.45
C ASN A 23 -1.18 -13.27 10.43
N HIS A 24 0.03 -13.21 10.99
CA HIS A 24 0.53 -14.25 11.90
C HIS A 24 -0.03 -14.13 13.32
N PHE A 25 -0.02 -12.94 13.91
CA PHE A 25 -0.45 -12.75 15.29
C PHE A 25 -1.97 -12.60 15.41
N LEU A 26 -2.59 -11.80 14.54
CA LEU A 26 -4.02 -11.50 14.65
C LEU A 26 -4.86 -12.58 13.97
N ILE A 27 -4.60 -12.85 12.69
CA ILE A 27 -5.47 -13.71 11.88
C ILE A 27 -5.30 -15.19 12.23
N ASP A 28 -4.06 -15.68 12.34
CA ASP A 28 -3.83 -17.09 12.70
C ASP A 28 -4.01 -17.37 14.19
N GLN A 29 -3.29 -16.64 15.04
CA GLN A 29 -3.19 -17.00 16.46
C GLN A 29 -4.42 -16.57 17.27
N ILE A 30 -4.89 -15.33 17.08
CA ILE A 30 -5.97 -14.79 17.92
C ILE A 30 -7.35 -15.14 17.34
N LEU A 31 -7.56 -14.94 16.03
CA LEU A 31 -8.88 -15.15 15.41
C LEU A 31 -9.05 -16.54 14.79
N GLY A 32 -7.96 -17.25 14.46
CA GLY A 32 -8.03 -18.59 13.84
C GLY A 32 -8.81 -18.62 12.52
N MET A 33 -8.76 -17.56 11.72
CA MET A 33 -9.58 -17.47 10.50
C MET A 33 -8.98 -18.26 9.33
N GLU A 34 -9.84 -18.60 8.37
CA GLU A 34 -9.44 -19.30 7.15
C GLU A 34 -8.43 -18.50 6.31
N SER A 35 -7.61 -19.20 5.54
CA SER A 35 -6.51 -18.64 4.75
C SER A 35 -6.94 -17.51 3.79
N ILE A 36 -8.21 -17.48 3.37
CA ILE A 36 -8.75 -16.42 2.51
C ILE A 36 -8.63 -15.02 3.14
N TYR A 37 -8.77 -14.90 4.46
CA TYR A 37 -8.63 -13.63 5.16
C TYR A 37 -7.19 -13.12 5.17
N ARG A 38 -6.21 -14.03 5.18
CA ARG A 38 -4.78 -13.69 5.11
C ARG A 38 -4.43 -13.09 3.76
N TYR A 39 -4.97 -13.68 2.69
CA TYR A 39 -4.81 -13.17 1.33
C TYR A 39 -5.50 -11.82 1.16
N ALA A 40 -6.73 -11.67 1.67
CA ALA A 40 -7.46 -10.41 1.61
C ALA A 40 -6.71 -9.26 2.30
N LEU A 41 -6.17 -9.50 3.51
CA LEU A 41 -5.37 -8.51 4.23
C LEU A 41 -4.09 -8.15 3.46
N LEU A 42 -3.41 -9.16 2.90
CA LEU A 42 -2.19 -8.94 2.13
C LEU A 42 -2.47 -8.08 0.88
N VAL A 43 -3.51 -8.41 0.11
CA VAL A 43 -3.93 -7.60 -1.05
C VAL A 43 -4.29 -6.18 -0.64
N MET A 44 -5.07 -6.00 0.42
CA MET A 44 -5.44 -4.68 0.94
C MET A 44 -4.20 -3.82 1.26
N PHE A 45 -3.18 -4.39 1.89
CA PHE A 45 -1.95 -3.67 2.21
C PHE A 45 -1.03 -3.45 0.99
N LEU A 46 -1.13 -4.29 -0.04
CA LEU A 46 -0.43 -4.09 -1.31
C LEU A 46 -1.04 -2.98 -2.16
N THR A 47 -2.37 -2.79 -2.10
CA THR A 47 -3.10 -1.79 -2.90
C THR A 47 -2.60 -0.36 -2.65
N PRO A 48 -2.79 0.57 -3.63
CA PRO A 48 -2.27 1.92 -3.47
C PRO A 48 -3.14 2.70 -2.47
N PRO A 49 -2.58 3.73 -1.83
CA PRO A 49 -3.33 4.58 -0.91
C PRO A 49 -4.46 5.28 -1.66
N PRO A 50 -5.57 5.61 -0.97
CA PRO A 50 -6.70 6.27 -1.59
C PRO A 50 -6.31 7.66 -2.08
N TYR A 51 -6.68 7.98 -3.32
CA TYR A 51 -6.52 9.31 -3.92
C TYR A 51 -7.26 10.43 -3.19
N VAL A 52 -8.15 10.08 -2.24
CA VAL A 52 -8.87 11.01 -1.39
C VAL A 52 -7.92 11.93 -0.60
N ILE A 53 -6.64 11.58 -0.44
CA ILE A 53 -5.65 12.43 0.25
C ILE A 53 -5.45 13.79 -0.44
N THR A 54 -5.59 13.86 -1.77
CA THR A 54 -5.35 15.10 -2.53
C THR A 54 -6.36 16.19 -2.21
N ILE A 55 -7.59 15.82 -1.85
CA ILE A 55 -8.66 16.79 -1.51
C ILE A 55 -8.40 17.51 -0.18
N TYR A 56 -7.58 16.93 0.69
CA TYR A 56 -7.25 17.50 2.00
C TYR A 56 -6.02 18.42 1.94
N MET A 57 -5.44 18.62 0.75
CA MET A 57 -4.29 19.50 0.58
C MET A 57 -4.70 20.97 0.56
N ARG A 58 -3.91 21.82 1.23
CA ARG A 58 -4.13 23.27 1.23
C ARG A 58 -3.90 23.82 -0.18
N ALA A 59 -4.90 24.54 -0.71
CA ALA A 59 -4.88 25.12 -2.06
C ALA A 59 -3.71 26.09 -2.34
N ASN A 60 -3.08 26.66 -1.30
CA ASN A 60 -1.96 27.60 -1.44
C ASN A 60 -0.57 26.93 -1.42
N ASP A 61 -0.49 25.61 -1.35
CA ASP A 61 0.77 24.85 -1.30
C ASP A 61 0.95 23.97 -2.54
N THR A 62 1.10 24.61 -3.69
CA THR A 62 1.17 23.97 -5.01
C THR A 62 2.38 23.05 -5.15
N GLN A 63 3.51 23.38 -4.51
CA GLN A 63 4.72 22.55 -4.55
C GLN A 63 4.52 21.20 -3.84
N ASN A 64 3.85 21.17 -2.70
CA ASN A 64 3.55 19.92 -2.00
C ASN A 64 2.41 19.16 -2.71
N ALA A 65 1.43 19.86 -3.30
CA ALA A 65 0.36 19.25 -4.09
C ALA A 65 0.90 18.42 -5.26
N ASP A 66 1.79 19.02 -6.07
CA ASP A 66 2.43 18.32 -7.19
C ASP A 66 3.28 17.12 -6.73
N TYR A 67 3.89 17.20 -5.54
CA TYR A 67 4.63 16.09 -4.95
C TYR A 67 3.73 14.93 -4.55
N VAL A 68 2.59 15.22 -3.90
CA VAL A 68 1.63 14.22 -3.45
C VAL A 68 0.95 13.55 -4.64
N ASP A 69 0.52 14.32 -5.64
CA ASP A 69 -0.11 13.80 -6.86
C ASP A 69 0.81 12.88 -7.66
N ASN A 70 2.08 13.28 -7.84
CA ASN A 70 3.08 12.42 -8.47
C ASN A 70 3.37 11.16 -7.64
N THR A 71 3.38 11.27 -6.31
CA THR A 71 3.63 10.12 -5.43
C THR A 71 2.46 9.12 -5.49
N LEU A 72 1.22 9.61 -5.46
CA LEU A 72 0.02 8.78 -5.59
C LEU A 72 -0.06 8.09 -6.94
N SER A 73 0.22 8.82 -8.02
CA SER A 73 0.18 8.27 -9.38
C SER A 73 1.24 7.20 -9.57
N LEU A 74 2.45 7.43 -9.08
CA LEU A 74 3.53 6.45 -9.14
C LEU A 74 3.25 5.23 -8.24
N ASP A 75 2.72 5.43 -7.03
CA ASP A 75 2.35 4.32 -6.13
C ASP A 75 1.26 3.43 -6.75
N THR A 76 0.32 4.03 -7.49
CA THR A 76 -0.73 3.29 -8.20
C THR A 76 -0.16 2.36 -9.25
N LEU A 77 0.78 2.85 -10.09
CA LEU A 77 1.48 2.01 -11.07
C LEU A 77 2.28 0.89 -10.39
N VAL A 78 3.03 1.23 -9.34
CA VAL A 78 3.81 0.25 -8.56
C VAL A 78 2.90 -0.80 -7.91
N SER A 79 1.75 -0.37 -7.40
CA SER A 79 0.78 -1.26 -6.77
C SER A 79 0.14 -2.22 -7.77
N ILE A 80 -0.19 -1.77 -8.99
CA ILE A 80 -0.71 -2.65 -10.04
C ILE A 80 0.31 -3.74 -10.35
N LEU A 81 1.57 -3.38 -10.52
CA LEU A 81 2.65 -4.34 -10.75
C LEU A 81 2.81 -5.32 -9.58
N MET A 82 2.79 -4.83 -8.33
CA MET A 82 2.89 -5.71 -7.16
C MET A 82 1.71 -6.68 -7.04
N VAL A 83 0.48 -6.23 -7.28
CA VAL A 83 -0.71 -7.10 -7.25
C VAL A 83 -0.64 -8.12 -8.38
N MET A 84 -0.25 -7.73 -9.60
CA MET A 84 -0.05 -8.67 -10.70
C MET A 84 0.99 -9.74 -10.37
N LEU A 85 2.12 -9.36 -9.76
CA LEU A 85 3.15 -10.30 -9.32
C LEU A 85 2.66 -11.21 -8.20
N ALA A 86 1.98 -10.66 -7.20
CA ALA A 86 1.43 -11.42 -6.09
C ALA A 86 0.42 -12.46 -6.58
N THR A 87 -0.52 -12.07 -7.46
CA THR A 87 -1.47 -13.00 -8.07
C THR A 87 -0.77 -14.05 -8.94
N SER A 88 0.24 -13.67 -9.73
CA SER A 88 0.96 -14.63 -10.58
C SER A 88 1.78 -15.66 -9.79
N LEU A 89 2.22 -15.35 -8.56
CA LEU A 89 3.02 -16.23 -7.71
C LEU A 89 2.17 -17.06 -6.73
N TYR A 90 0.94 -16.61 -6.42
CA TYR A 90 0.01 -17.28 -5.51
C TYR A 90 -1.13 -18.05 -6.22
N VAL A 91 -1.10 -18.15 -7.56
CA VAL A 91 -1.93 -19.09 -8.35
C VAL A 91 -1.33 -20.50 -8.33
#